data_AF-A7VUT9-F1
#
_entry.id   AF-A7VUT9-F1
#
_cell.length_a   1.000
_cell.length_b   1.000
_cell.length_c   1.000
_cell.angle_alpha   90.00
_cell.angle_beta   90.00
_cell.angle_gamma   90.00
#
_symmetry.space_group_name_H-M   'P 1'
#
loop_
_entity.id
_entity.type
_entity.pdbx_description
1 polymer ?
#
loop_
_entity_poly.entity_id
_entity_poly.type
_entity_poly.pdbx_seq_one_letter_code
_entity_poly.pdbx_strand_id
1 'polypeptide(L)' 'MSRPSVDDMLSGKQSRYSLVIAVAKRAREIAQTAEDNGEILTEKPVNMALKEFQAHKFNIIEPDINE' A
#
# COMPACT_ATOMS: atom_id res chain seq x y z
N MET A 1 -16.16 7.56 -0.68
CA MET A 1 -15.10 6.58 -0.34
C MET A 1 -15.05 5.57 -1.47
N SER A 2 -14.16 5.78 -2.46
CA SER A 2 -14.00 4.84 -3.56
C SER A 2 -13.23 3.63 -3.03
N ARG A 3 -13.89 2.48 -2.93
CA ARG A 3 -13.23 1.21 -2.58
C ARG A 3 -12.80 0.57 -3.89
N PRO A 4 -11.51 0.62 -4.25
CA PRO A 4 -11.05 -0.15 -5.40
C PRO A 4 -11.33 -1.64 -5.17
N SER A 5 -11.68 -2.36 -6.24
CA SER A 5 -11.89 -3.80 -6.19
C SER A 5 -10.57 -4.47 -5.78
N VAL A 6 -10.62 -5.19 -4.68
CA VAL A 6 -9.45 -5.90 -4.14
C VAL A 6 -8.99 -7.01 -5.10
N ASP A 7 -9.95 -7.60 -5.81
CA ASP A 7 -9.67 -8.65 -6.79
C ASP A 7 -8.92 -8.10 -8.02
N ASP A 8 -9.28 -6.89 -8.47
CA ASP A 8 -8.59 -6.20 -9.57
C ASP A 8 -7.14 -5.85 -9.17
N MET A 9 -6.92 -5.58 -7.88
CA MET A 9 -5.61 -5.22 -7.33
C MET A 9 -4.67 -6.42 -7.16
N LEU A 10 -5.19 -7.63 -6.94
CA LEU A 10 -4.38 -8.80 -6.57
C LEU A 10 -3.90 -9.62 -7.77
N SER A 11 -4.39 -9.37 -8.98
CA SER A 11 -4.05 -10.07 -10.25
C SER A 11 -3.97 -11.61 -10.14
N GLY A 12 -4.64 -12.20 -9.14
CA GLY A 12 -4.66 -13.63 -8.83
C GLY A 12 -3.41 -14.22 -8.18
N LYS A 13 -2.32 -13.45 -7.97
CA LYS A 13 -1.03 -13.98 -7.48
C LYS A 13 -0.63 -13.55 -6.08
N GLN A 14 -1.41 -12.68 -5.45
CA GLN A 14 -1.11 -12.13 -4.13
C GLN A 14 -2.23 -12.44 -3.14
N SER A 15 -1.87 -12.71 -1.89
CA SER A 15 -2.80 -12.87 -0.79
C SER A 15 -3.40 -11.51 -0.40
N ARG A 16 -4.72 -11.50 -0.11
CA ARG A 16 -5.41 -10.33 0.45
C ARG A 16 -4.71 -9.80 1.71
N TYR A 17 -4.17 -10.69 2.53
CA TYR A 17 -3.46 -10.32 3.75
C TYR A 17 -2.16 -9.59 3.43
N SER A 18 -1.40 -10.05 2.44
CA SER A 18 -0.16 -9.42 2.00
C SER A 18 -0.42 -8.03 1.42
N LEU A 19 -1.50 -7.84 0.68
CA LEU A 19 -1.93 -6.52 0.21
C LEU A 19 -2.20 -5.56 1.37
N VAL A 20 -2.98 -6.00 2.37
CA VAL A 20 -3.27 -5.17 3.55
C VAL A 20 -1.97 -4.81 4.28
N ILE A 21 -1.09 -5.77 4.49
CA ILE A 21 0.19 -5.55 5.19
C ILE A 21 1.08 -4.59 4.40
N ALA A 22 1.22 -4.77 3.09
CA ALA A 22 2.06 -3.94 2.25
C ALA A 22 1.54 -2.50 2.18
N VAL A 23 0.24 -2.31 1.99
CA VAL A 23 -0.39 -0.98 2.00
C VAL A 23 -0.23 -0.31 3.36
N ALA A 24 -0.36 -1.04 4.47
CA ALA A 24 -0.17 -0.51 5.81
C ALA A 24 1.28 -0.08 6.07
N LYS A 25 2.27 -0.88 5.64
CA LYS A 25 3.70 -0.52 5.71
C LYS A 25 3.97 0.75 4.91
N ARG A 26 3.52 0.80 3.66
CA ARG A 26 3.71 1.96 2.79
C ARG A 26 3.03 3.22 3.33
N ALA A 27 1.84 3.10 3.89
CA ALA A 27 1.14 4.23 4.52
C ALA A 27 1.91 4.81 5.71
N ARG A 28 2.60 3.96 6.51
CA ARG A 28 3.46 4.44 7.60
C ARG A 28 4.69 5.16 7.07
N GLU A 29 5.33 4.66 6.03
CA GLU A 29 6.46 5.35 5.39
C GLU A 29 6.07 6.75 4.90
N ILE A 30 4.93 6.87 4.21
CA ILE A 30 4.44 8.15 3.72
C ILE A 30 4.16 9.12 4.87
N ALA A 31 3.53 8.63 5.95
CA ALA A 31 3.26 9.46 7.13
C ALA A 31 4.56 9.92 7.80
N GLN A 32 5.53 9.02 7.98
CA GLN A 32 6.82 9.34 8.60
C GLN A 32 7.61 10.33 7.77
N THR A 33 7.71 10.13 6.44
CA THR A 33 8.42 11.06 5.56
C THR A 33 7.79 12.45 5.58
N ALA A 34 6.46 12.53 5.63
CA ALA A 34 5.78 13.82 5.74
C ALA A 34 6.03 14.49 7.08
N GLU A 35 6.02 13.74 8.18
CA GLU A 35 6.35 14.25 9.52
C GLU A 35 7.80 14.76 9.59
N ASP A 36 8.76 13.97 9.08
CA ASP A 36 10.19 14.31 9.06
C ASP A 36 10.47 15.56 8.21
N ASN A 37 9.72 15.76 7.12
CA ASN A 37 9.83 16.93 6.25
C ASN A 37 9.00 18.14 6.74
N GLY A 38 8.17 17.98 7.77
CA GLY A 38 7.22 19.00 8.20
C GLY A 38 6.09 19.29 7.19
N GLU A 39 5.78 18.32 6.32
CA GLU A 39 4.74 18.42 5.30
C GLU A 39 3.36 18.07 5.86
N ILE A 40 2.37 18.93 5.60
CA ILE A 40 0.97 18.67 5.98
C ILE A 40 0.31 17.82 4.89
N LEU A 41 -0.01 16.59 5.22
CA LEU A 41 -0.73 15.68 4.33
C LEU A 41 -2.21 16.07 4.21
N THR A 42 -2.66 16.38 3.00
CA THR A 42 -4.08 16.69 2.69
C THR A 42 -4.92 15.44 2.44
N GLU A 43 -4.26 14.32 2.09
CA GLU A 43 -4.89 13.02 1.88
C GLU A 43 -4.42 12.01 2.93
N LYS A 44 -5.28 11.05 3.29
CA LYS A 44 -4.92 10.00 4.23
C LYS A 44 -3.77 9.14 3.66
N PRO A 45 -2.72 8.83 4.44
CA PRO A 45 -1.60 8.02 3.98
C PRO A 45 -1.99 6.68 3.37
N VAL A 46 -3.03 6.04 3.89
CA VAL A 46 -3.56 4.77 3.37
C VAL A 46 -4.12 4.92 1.95
N ASN A 47 -4.81 6.02 1.65
CA ASN A 47 -5.33 6.27 0.30
C ASN A 47 -4.21 6.56 -0.69
N MET A 48 -3.20 7.32 -0.26
CA MET A 48 -2.01 7.57 -1.08
C MET A 48 -1.28 6.26 -1.39
N ALA A 49 -1.05 5.40 -0.39
CA ALA A 49 -0.46 4.07 -0.60
C ALA A 49 -1.26 3.21 -1.58
N LEU A 50 -2.60 3.22 -1.51
CA LEU A 50 -3.45 2.51 -2.47
C LEU A 50 -3.31 3.05 -3.91
N LYS A 51 -3.23 4.39 -4.07
CA LYS A 51 -2.98 5.02 -5.37
C LYS A 51 -1.60 4.66 -5.93
N GLU A 52 -0.58 4.66 -5.08
CA GLU A 52 0.77 4.27 -5.48
C GLU A 52 0.84 2.80 -5.92
N PHE A 53 0.09 1.93 -5.23
CA PHE A 53 -0.03 0.53 -5.62
C PHE A 53 -0.73 0.37 -6.98
N GLN A 54 -1.87 1.05 -7.19
CA GLN A 54 -2.59 1.03 -8.48
C GLN A 54 -1.74 1.59 -9.63
N ALA A 55 -0.91 2.60 -9.34
CA ALA A 55 0.04 3.16 -10.28
C ALA A 55 1.30 2.30 -10.47
N HIS A 56 1.36 1.10 -9.90
CA HIS A 56 2.49 0.16 -9.99
C HIS A 56 3.83 0.76 -9.53
N LYS A 57 3.80 1.68 -8.56
CA LYS A 57 5.02 2.30 -8.02
C LYS A 57 5.82 1.38 -7.10
N PHE A 58 5.19 0.35 -6.54
CA PHE A 58 5.83 -0.66 -5.71
C PHE A 58 5.15 -2.01 -5.88
N ASN A 59 5.91 -3.07 -5.62
CA ASN A 59 5.44 -4.46 -5.70
C ASN A 59 5.42 -5.11 -4.32
N ILE A 60 4.51 -6.05 -4.14
CA ILE A 60 4.43 -6.87 -2.93
C ILE A 60 5.19 -8.16 -3.18
N ILE A 61 6.22 -8.39 -2.39
CA ILE A 61 6.98 -9.63 -2.37
C ILE A 61 6.52 -10.39 -1.12
N GLU A 62 5.91 -11.55 -1.36
CA GLU A 62 5.55 -12.47 -0.29
C GLU A 62 6.76 -13.39 -0.02
N PRO A 63 7.11 -13.64 1.24
CA PRO A 63 8.13 -14.65 1.54
C PRO A 63 7.62 -16.03 1.11
N ASP A 64 8.49 -16.85 0.53
CA ASP A 64 8.16 -18.25 0.27
C ASP A 64 7.89 -18.95 1.60
N ILE A 65 6.67 -19.45 1.77
CA ILE A 65 6.19 -20.12 2.98
C ILE A 65 6.85 -21.50 3.23
N ASN A 66 7.85 -21.88 2.42
CA ASN A 66 8.47 -23.20 2.40
C ASN A 66 9.96 -23.21 2.81
N GLU A 67 10.49 -22.15 3.44
CA GLU A 67 11.81 -22.17 4.11
C GLU A 67 11.70 -22.22 5.64
#